data_AF-A0A357JFI3-F1
#
_entry.id   AF-A0A357JFI3-F1
#
_cell.length_a   1.000
_cell.length_b   1.000
_cell.length_c   1.000
_cell.angle_alpha   90.00
_cell.angle_beta   90.00
_cell.angle_gamma   90.00
#
_symmetry.space_group_name_H-M   'P 1'
#
loop_
_entity.id
_entity.type
_entity.pdbx_description
1 polymer ?
#
loop_
_entity_poly.entity_id
_entity_poly.type
_entity_poly.pdbx_seq_one_letter_code
_entity_poly.pdbx_strand_id
1 'polypeptide(L)'
;EGETAAENFAENFRDTYGWNVMKPAAIDKEIWEGYYDIYVMDKKNLGTKEFFENKNPYALQEMTAVMLETIRKGYWKPSEAVKKDIAKLHAELVKDHEAGCSGFVCDNSKLKEMIASLLDDDLNKSYQDAIDNVRTGSSEKAEEQEGMVLEKEVSKQEEIVTMIKENLTAILLLVLLIGGAITWGLIKRRRENE
;
A
#
# COMPACT_ATOMS: atom_id res chain seq x y z
N GLU A 1 7.10 18.09 8.15
CA GLU A 1 6.33 18.83 7.13
C GLU A 1 6.77 18.59 5.68
N GLY A 2 7.99 18.11 5.40
CA GLY A 2 8.44 17.88 4.01
C GLY A 2 7.95 16.58 3.35
N GLU A 3 7.86 15.48 4.09
CA GLU A 3 7.48 14.16 3.54
C GLU A 3 6.03 14.12 3.05
N THR A 4 5.08 14.59 3.86
CA THR A 4 3.66 14.73 3.45
C THR A 4 3.50 15.67 2.25
N ALA A 5 4.27 16.77 2.22
CA ALA A 5 4.25 17.67 1.07
C ALA A 5 4.77 17.00 -0.20
N ALA A 6 5.82 16.19 -0.09
CA ALA A 6 6.35 15.39 -1.21
C ALA A 6 5.31 14.37 -1.72
N GLU A 7 4.62 13.67 -0.81
CA GLU A 7 3.57 12.72 -1.20
C GLU A 7 2.39 13.42 -1.91
N ASN A 8 1.99 14.63 -1.48
CA ASN A 8 0.95 15.39 -2.16
C ASN A 8 1.32 15.71 -3.62
N PHE A 9 2.61 15.86 -3.96
CA PHE A 9 3.03 16.00 -5.35
C PHE A 9 2.83 14.70 -6.14
N ALA A 10 3.16 13.55 -5.57
CA ALA A 10 2.89 12.26 -6.20
C ALA A 10 1.39 12.03 -6.40
N GLU A 11 0.55 12.44 -5.45
CA GLU A 11 -0.91 12.42 -5.60
C GLU A 11 -1.38 13.24 -6.80
N ASN A 12 -0.91 14.48 -6.95
CA ASN A 12 -1.26 15.31 -8.11
C ASN A 12 -0.89 14.67 -9.45
N PHE A 13 0.22 13.94 -9.51
CA PHE A 13 0.61 13.21 -10.73
C PHE A 13 -0.34 12.05 -11.01
N ARG A 14 -0.70 11.26 -9.99
CA ARG A 14 -1.68 10.18 -10.11
C ARG A 14 -3.05 10.71 -10.53
N ASP A 15 -3.49 11.83 -9.97
CA ASP A 15 -4.76 12.47 -10.31
C ASP A 15 -4.79 13.00 -11.74
N THR A 16 -3.69 13.63 -12.18
CA THR A 16 -3.52 14.09 -13.56
C THR A 16 -3.62 12.91 -14.54
N TYR A 17 -2.94 11.80 -14.24
CA TYR A 17 -3.07 10.57 -15.02
C TYR A 17 -4.51 10.03 -15.02
N GLY A 18 -5.17 9.98 -13.84
CA GLY A 18 -6.55 9.55 -13.72
C GLY A 18 -7.51 10.36 -14.60
N TRP A 19 -7.40 11.69 -14.59
CA TRP A 19 -8.15 12.56 -15.49
C TRP A 19 -7.79 12.34 -16.95
N ASN A 20 -6.52 12.11 -17.27
CA ASN A 20 -6.09 11.85 -18.65
C ASN A 20 -6.70 10.54 -19.19
N VAL A 21 -6.86 9.52 -18.34
CA VAL A 21 -7.52 8.26 -18.70
C VAL A 21 -9.03 8.47 -18.88
N MET A 22 -9.68 9.14 -17.93
CA MET A 22 -11.14 9.27 -17.90
C MET A 22 -11.68 10.28 -18.90
N LYS A 23 -10.95 11.37 -19.14
CA LYS A 23 -11.31 12.45 -20.07
C LYS A 23 -10.05 12.97 -20.78
N PRO A 24 -9.54 12.25 -21.80
CA PRO A 24 -8.27 12.61 -22.46
C PRO A 24 -8.22 14.04 -23.01
N ALA A 25 -9.36 14.57 -23.49
CA ALA A 25 -9.44 15.93 -24.01
C ALA A 25 -9.36 17.04 -22.95
N ALA A 26 -9.33 16.70 -21.65
CA ALA A 26 -9.19 17.67 -20.56
C ALA A 26 -7.74 17.86 -20.10
N ILE A 27 -6.84 16.95 -20.48
CA ILE A 27 -5.42 17.01 -20.12
C ILE A 27 -4.61 17.22 -21.39
N ASP A 28 -4.11 18.44 -21.55
CA ASP A 28 -3.25 18.80 -22.66
C ASP A 28 -1.83 18.26 -22.44
N LYS A 29 -1.11 17.98 -23.53
CA LYS A 29 0.27 17.45 -23.47
C LYS A 29 1.21 18.39 -22.72
N GLU A 30 0.95 19.69 -22.75
CA GLU A 30 1.74 20.75 -22.12
C GLU A 30 1.82 20.58 -20.59
N ILE A 31 0.82 19.92 -19.97
CA ILE A 31 0.87 19.61 -18.54
C ILE A 31 2.00 18.61 -18.26
N TRP A 32 2.09 17.54 -19.04
CA TRP A 32 3.14 16.53 -18.91
C TRP A 32 4.53 17.06 -19.28
N GLU A 33 4.61 17.89 -20.33
CA GLU A 33 5.87 18.60 -20.67
C GLU A 33 6.31 19.52 -19.52
N GLY A 34 5.37 20.21 -18.87
CA GLY A 34 5.65 21.05 -17.69
C GLY A 34 6.15 20.24 -16.50
N TYR A 35 5.58 19.07 -16.25
CA TYR A 35 6.05 18.16 -15.21
C TYR A 35 7.47 17.66 -15.48
N TYR A 36 7.76 17.26 -16.72
CA TYR A 36 9.13 16.89 -17.12
C TYR A 36 10.12 18.04 -16.90
N ASP A 37 9.76 19.25 -17.35
CA ASP A 37 10.63 20.42 -17.26
C ASP A 37 10.98 20.81 -15.83
N ILE A 38 10.07 20.62 -14.88
CA ILE A 38 10.24 21.00 -13.47
C ILE A 38 10.90 19.88 -12.67
N TYR A 39 10.37 18.65 -12.76
CA TYR A 39 10.71 17.58 -11.81
C TYR A 39 11.79 16.63 -12.33
N VAL A 40 12.03 16.59 -13.65
CA VAL A 40 13.05 15.73 -14.26
C VAL A 40 14.24 16.56 -14.70
N MET A 41 13.99 17.64 -15.44
CA MET A 41 15.05 18.50 -15.96
C MET A 41 15.49 19.60 -14.99
N ASP A 42 14.70 19.87 -13.95
CA ASP A 42 14.88 20.99 -13.02
C ASP A 42 15.27 22.31 -13.74
N LYS A 43 14.55 22.66 -14.81
CA LYS A 43 14.88 23.86 -15.64
C LYS A 43 14.87 25.18 -14.86
N LYS A 44 14.29 25.17 -13.66
CA LYS A 44 14.21 26.33 -12.77
C LYS A 44 15.27 26.32 -11.66
N ASN A 45 16.13 25.29 -11.61
CA ASN A 45 17.17 25.09 -10.60
C ASN A 45 16.62 25.17 -9.17
N LEU A 46 15.53 24.45 -8.91
CA LEU A 46 14.85 24.42 -7.62
C LEU A 46 15.45 23.35 -6.69
N GLY A 47 16.33 22.48 -7.20
CA GLY A 47 16.84 21.34 -6.46
C GLY A 47 15.77 20.26 -6.28
N THR A 48 14.94 20.03 -7.30
CA THR A 48 13.79 19.11 -7.19
C THR A 48 14.22 17.70 -6.81
N LYS A 49 15.19 17.12 -7.51
CA LYS A 49 15.75 15.80 -7.18
C LYS A 49 16.22 15.73 -5.72
N GLU A 50 17.07 16.66 -5.29
CA GLU A 50 17.59 16.72 -3.92
C GLU A 50 16.48 16.88 -2.88
N PHE A 51 15.46 17.69 -3.15
CA PHE A 51 14.31 17.83 -2.25
C PHE A 51 13.61 16.49 -2.03
N PHE A 52 13.29 15.76 -3.10
CA PHE A 52 12.59 14.49 -2.98
C PHE A 52 13.48 13.40 -2.38
N GLU A 53 14.74 13.27 -2.79
CA GLU A 53 15.67 12.30 -2.19
C GLU A 53 15.79 12.48 -0.67
N ASN A 54 15.78 13.72 -0.18
CA ASN A 54 15.85 14.02 1.25
C ASN A 54 14.52 13.91 2.00
N LYS A 55 13.38 14.12 1.33
CA LYS A 55 12.06 14.18 2.00
C LYS A 55 11.24 12.93 1.81
N ASN A 56 11.18 12.41 0.59
CA ASN A 56 10.48 11.20 0.22
C ASN A 56 10.93 10.76 -1.20
N PRO A 57 11.97 9.91 -1.33
CA PRO A 57 12.42 9.45 -2.64
C PRO A 57 11.35 8.64 -3.38
N TYR A 58 10.48 7.94 -2.64
CA TYR A 58 9.39 7.14 -3.20
C TYR A 58 8.34 7.99 -3.91
N ALA A 59 8.12 9.24 -3.47
CA ALA A 59 7.24 10.17 -4.17
C ALA A 59 7.77 10.49 -5.58
N LEU A 60 9.09 10.73 -5.73
CA LEU A 60 9.66 11.01 -7.05
C LEU A 60 9.75 9.73 -7.92
N GLN A 61 9.96 8.56 -7.31
CA GLN A 61 9.80 7.27 -8.01
C GLN A 61 8.38 7.13 -8.57
N GLU A 62 7.36 7.45 -7.78
CA GLU A 62 5.96 7.40 -8.19
C GLU A 62 5.67 8.40 -9.32
N MET A 63 6.09 9.65 -9.17
CA MET A 63 5.89 10.71 -10.17
C MET A 63 6.48 10.31 -11.52
N THR A 64 7.72 9.82 -11.52
CA THR A 64 8.40 9.35 -12.76
C THR A 64 7.74 8.10 -13.33
N ALA A 65 7.31 7.14 -12.50
CA ALA A 65 6.59 5.96 -12.95
C ALA A 65 5.23 6.29 -13.59
N VAL A 66 4.48 7.24 -13.01
CA VAL A 66 3.20 7.71 -13.57
C VAL A 66 3.40 8.41 -14.91
N MET A 67 4.44 9.23 -15.06
CA MET A 67 4.81 9.82 -16.35
C MET A 67 5.10 8.74 -17.39
N LEU A 68 5.89 7.71 -17.03
CA LEU A 68 6.21 6.59 -17.91
C LEU A 68 4.98 5.74 -18.27
N GLU A 69 4.07 5.52 -17.33
CA GLU A 69 2.79 4.83 -17.62
C GLU A 69 1.93 5.63 -18.58
N THR A 70 1.86 6.95 -18.39
CA THR A 70 1.16 7.87 -19.30
C THR A 70 1.71 7.77 -20.72
N ILE A 71 3.03 7.68 -20.86
CA ILE A 71 3.71 7.45 -22.14
C ILE A 71 3.34 6.08 -22.71
N ARG A 72 3.46 5.02 -21.89
CA ARG A 72 3.18 3.63 -22.30
C ARG A 72 1.76 3.45 -22.83
N LYS A 73 0.80 4.15 -22.23
CA LYS A 73 -0.61 4.12 -22.62
C LYS A 73 -0.93 5.05 -23.79
N GLY A 74 0.02 5.88 -24.23
CA GLY A 74 -0.10 6.74 -25.40
C GLY A 74 -0.87 8.04 -25.15
N TYR A 75 -1.14 8.38 -23.89
CA TYR A 75 -1.79 9.63 -23.48
C TYR A 75 -0.85 10.83 -23.62
N TRP A 76 0.45 10.59 -23.45
CA TRP A 76 1.51 11.55 -23.73
C TRP A 76 2.54 10.91 -24.66
N LYS A 77 2.99 11.64 -25.69
CA LYS A 77 3.89 11.11 -26.74
C LYS A 77 5.12 12.01 -26.90
N PRO A 78 6.02 12.04 -25.90
CA PRO A 78 7.22 12.85 -25.97
C PRO A 78 8.29 12.18 -26.85
N SER A 79 9.39 12.90 -27.08
CA SER A 79 10.53 12.37 -27.82
C SER A 79 11.21 11.21 -27.10
N GLU A 80 11.98 10.38 -27.84
CA GLU A 80 12.75 9.29 -27.25
C GLU A 80 13.76 9.75 -26.19
N ALA A 81 14.32 10.96 -26.34
CA ALA A 81 15.22 11.54 -25.34
C ALA A 81 14.51 11.76 -24.01
N VAL A 82 13.32 12.37 -24.04
CA VAL A 82 12.50 12.60 -22.84
C VAL A 82 12.13 11.28 -22.16
N LYS A 83 11.75 10.24 -22.92
CA LYS A 83 11.45 8.92 -22.35
C LYS A 83 12.66 8.34 -21.60
N LYS A 84 13.85 8.44 -22.19
CA LYS A 84 15.09 7.96 -21.60
C LYS A 84 15.48 8.75 -20.36
N ASP A 85 15.32 10.06 -20.35
CA ASP A 85 15.62 10.90 -19.20
C ASP A 85 14.75 10.52 -17.99
N ILE A 86 13.44 10.36 -18.20
CA ILE A 86 12.51 9.99 -17.13
C ILE A 86 12.81 8.57 -16.63
N ALA A 87 13.03 7.62 -17.56
CA ALA A 87 13.36 6.23 -17.21
C ALA A 87 14.68 6.14 -16.43
N LYS A 88 15.70 6.88 -16.85
CA LYS A 88 16.99 6.96 -16.17
C LYS A 88 16.83 7.51 -14.76
N LEU A 89 16.13 8.64 -14.58
CA LEU A 89 15.88 9.20 -13.26
C LEU A 89 15.13 8.22 -12.36
N HIS A 90 14.09 7.57 -12.88
CA HIS A 90 13.32 6.56 -12.15
C HIS A 90 14.22 5.39 -11.68
N ALA A 91 15.02 4.84 -12.58
CA ALA A 91 15.91 3.73 -12.29
C ALA A 91 17.02 4.09 -11.30
N GLU A 92 17.59 5.30 -11.39
CA GLU A 92 18.55 5.82 -10.42
C GLU A 92 17.92 5.91 -9.02
N LEU A 93 16.72 6.48 -8.90
CA LEU A 93 16.02 6.59 -7.62
C LEU A 93 15.72 5.23 -7.00
N VAL A 94 15.32 4.24 -7.79
CA VAL A 94 15.06 2.87 -7.32
C VAL A 94 16.35 2.18 -6.88
N LYS A 95 17.44 2.37 -7.63
CA LYS A 95 18.76 1.85 -7.29
C LYS A 95 19.30 2.45 -5.99
N ASP A 96 19.15 3.76 -5.82
CA ASP A 96 19.80 4.51 -4.73
C ASP A 96 18.97 4.53 -3.43
N HIS A 97 17.65 4.33 -3.50
CA HIS A 97 16.73 4.46 -2.36
C HIS A 97 15.82 3.26 -2.11
N GLU A 98 16.08 2.12 -2.76
CA GLU A 98 15.18 0.95 -2.79
C GLU A 98 13.82 1.26 -3.45
N ALA A 99 13.12 0.23 -3.91
CA ALA A 99 11.85 0.43 -4.59
C ALA A 99 10.70 0.71 -3.61
N GLY A 100 10.00 1.84 -3.76
CA GLY A 100 8.83 2.19 -2.94
C GLY A 100 7.58 1.33 -3.16
N CYS A 101 7.67 0.34 -4.05
CA CYS A 101 6.66 -0.69 -4.35
C CYS A 101 5.18 -0.30 -4.34
N SER A 102 4.87 0.87 -4.91
CA SER A 102 3.52 1.19 -5.36
C SER A 102 3.10 0.33 -6.57
N GLY A 103 1.83 0.47 -6.97
CA GLY A 103 1.30 -0.14 -8.19
C GLY A 103 2.01 0.32 -9.48
N PHE A 104 2.54 1.54 -9.52
CA PHE A 104 3.30 2.05 -10.68
C PHE A 104 4.78 1.68 -10.62
N VAL A 105 5.35 1.44 -9.44
CA VAL A 105 6.79 1.16 -9.29
C VAL A 105 7.09 -0.35 -9.42
N CYS A 106 6.50 -1.21 -8.58
CA CYS A 106 6.89 -2.63 -8.53
C CYS A 106 5.94 -3.57 -9.27
N ASP A 107 4.64 -3.26 -9.32
CA ASP A 107 3.61 -4.23 -9.69
C ASP A 107 3.31 -4.31 -11.19
N ASN A 108 3.46 -3.21 -11.90
CA ASN A 108 3.13 -3.12 -13.33
C ASN A 108 4.24 -3.71 -14.21
N SER A 109 4.20 -5.03 -14.47
CA SER A 109 5.20 -5.74 -15.27
C SER A 109 5.46 -5.11 -16.65
N LYS A 110 4.40 -4.70 -17.36
CA LYS A 110 4.52 -4.06 -18.69
C LYS A 110 5.22 -2.72 -18.63
N LEU A 111 5.02 -1.97 -17.54
CA LEU A 111 5.73 -0.72 -17.33
C LEU A 111 7.20 -0.99 -17.05
N LYS A 112 7.52 -1.95 -16.17
CA LYS A 112 8.91 -2.34 -15.91
C LYS A 112 9.65 -2.80 -17.16
N GLU A 113 9.00 -3.59 -18.02
CA GLU A 113 9.56 -4.00 -19.32
C GLU A 113 9.86 -2.79 -20.21
N MET A 114 8.94 -1.81 -20.28
CA MET A 114 9.17 -0.59 -21.05
C MET A 114 10.33 0.22 -20.46
N ILE A 115 10.38 0.38 -19.13
CA ILE A 115 11.46 1.10 -18.44
C ILE A 115 12.80 0.44 -18.75
N ALA A 116 12.91 -0.88 -18.55
CA ALA A 116 14.11 -1.66 -18.84
C ALA A 116 14.60 -1.48 -20.27
N SER A 117 13.69 -1.43 -21.26
CA SER A 117 14.06 -1.22 -22.67
C SER A 117 14.62 0.18 -23.00
N LEU A 118 14.44 1.15 -22.09
CA LEU A 118 14.91 2.52 -22.26
C LEU A 118 16.26 2.78 -21.57
N LEU A 119 16.72 1.85 -20.73
CA LEU A 119 17.94 1.98 -19.94
C LEU A 119 19.17 1.42 -20.68
N ASP A 120 20.35 1.86 -20.24
CA ASP A 120 21.60 1.18 -20.58
C ASP A 120 21.76 -0.14 -19.80
N ASP A 121 22.66 -1.00 -20.25
CA ASP A 121 22.77 -2.38 -19.72
C ASP A 121 23.10 -2.41 -18.22
N ASP A 122 23.98 -1.51 -17.75
CA ASP A 122 24.43 -1.46 -16.35
C ASP A 122 23.32 -0.98 -15.41
N LEU A 123 22.63 0.12 -15.76
CA LEU A 123 21.54 0.66 -14.97
C LEU A 123 20.30 -0.23 -15.03
N ASN A 124 20.02 -0.86 -16.17
CA ASN A 124 18.95 -1.84 -16.31
C ASN A 124 19.15 -3.00 -15.35
N LYS A 125 20.36 -3.57 -15.29
CA LYS A 125 20.65 -4.66 -14.35
C LYS A 125 20.41 -4.23 -12.91
N SER A 126 20.94 -3.07 -12.52
CA SER A 126 20.78 -2.55 -11.16
C SER A 126 19.31 -2.27 -10.80
N TYR A 127 18.53 -1.77 -11.75
CA TYR A 127 17.09 -1.53 -11.59
C TYR A 127 16.31 -2.84 -11.40
N GLN A 128 16.57 -3.86 -12.22
CA GLN A 128 15.92 -5.17 -12.09
C GLN A 128 16.28 -5.83 -10.75
N ASP A 129 17.56 -5.84 -10.40
CA ASP A 129 18.03 -6.40 -9.14
C ASP A 129 17.36 -5.72 -7.94
N ALA A 130 17.24 -4.38 -7.96
CA ALA A 130 16.57 -3.62 -6.91
C ALA A 130 15.06 -3.95 -6.79
N ILE A 131 14.35 -4.09 -7.92
CA ILE A 131 12.93 -4.45 -7.91
C ILE A 131 12.72 -5.89 -7.45
N ASP A 132 13.56 -6.82 -7.90
CA ASP A 132 13.45 -8.24 -7.56
C ASP A 132 13.72 -8.46 -6.08
N ASN A 133 14.75 -7.81 -5.51
CA ASN A 133 15.06 -7.88 -4.08
C ASN A 133 13.86 -7.52 -3.18
N VAL A 134 13.11 -6.48 -3.53
CA VAL A 134 11.93 -6.08 -2.74
C VAL A 134 10.74 -7.03 -2.97
N ARG A 135 10.59 -7.59 -4.19
CA ARG A 135 9.48 -8.48 -4.54
C ARG A 135 9.63 -9.91 -4.02
N THR A 136 10.85 -10.45 -4.01
CA THR A 136 11.10 -11.82 -3.55
C THR A 136 11.42 -11.91 -2.06
N GLY A 137 11.61 -10.76 -1.41
CA GLY A 137 12.25 -10.67 -0.10
C GLY A 137 13.74 -11.03 -0.20
N SER A 138 14.59 -10.35 0.58
CA SER A 138 16.02 -10.67 0.66
C SER A 138 16.24 -12.15 0.95
N SER A 139 16.54 -12.93 -0.09
CA SER A 139 16.84 -14.36 0.03
C SER A 139 18.24 -14.62 0.62
N GLU A 140 18.99 -13.57 1.00
CA GLU A 140 20.30 -13.69 1.65
C GLU A 140 20.22 -13.95 3.17
N LYS A 141 19.02 -13.95 3.77
CA LYS A 141 18.76 -14.54 5.09
C LYS A 141 17.43 -15.27 5.10
N ALA A 142 17.35 -16.38 4.37
CA ALA A 142 16.41 -17.44 4.72
C ALA A 142 16.90 -18.12 6.02
N GLU A 143 16.81 -17.40 7.15
CA GLU A 143 16.47 -18.12 8.37
C GLU A 143 15.05 -18.64 8.17
N GLU A 144 14.90 -19.92 8.42
CA GLU A 144 13.66 -20.70 8.42
C GLU A 144 12.66 -20.06 9.42
N GLN A 145 12.08 -18.92 9.06
CA GLN A 145 10.91 -18.41 9.74
C GLN A 145 9.72 -19.15 9.13
N GLU A 146 9.34 -20.23 9.83
CA GLU A 146 8.02 -20.85 9.74
C GLU A 146 6.98 -19.77 9.46
N GLY A 147 6.33 -19.87 8.30
CA GLY A 147 5.30 -18.91 7.91
C GLY A 147 4.31 -18.74 9.05
N MET A 148 4.17 -17.51 9.54
CA MET A 148 3.22 -17.20 10.59
C MET A 148 1.81 -17.53 10.08
N VAL A 149 1.26 -18.66 10.53
CA VAL A 149 -0.16 -18.97 10.35
C VAL A 149 -0.92 -17.98 11.22
N LEU A 150 -1.81 -17.19 10.62
CA LEU A 150 -2.71 -16.33 11.37
C LEU A 150 -3.52 -17.19 12.34
N GLU A 151 -3.30 -17.01 13.63
CA GLU A 151 -4.14 -17.59 14.65
C GLU A 151 -5.50 -16.89 14.57
N LYS A 152 -6.53 -17.68 14.27
CA LYS A 152 -7.90 -17.17 14.19
C LYS A 152 -8.28 -16.66 15.58
N GLU A 153 -8.39 -15.35 15.75
CA GLU A 153 -9.09 -14.80 16.92
C GLU A 153 -10.54 -15.25 16.85
N VAL A 154 -10.87 -16.24 17.67
CA VAL A 154 -12.23 -16.73 17.85
C VAL A 154 -12.99 -15.64 18.60
N SER A 155 -14.09 -15.16 18.00
CA SER A 155 -14.92 -14.10 18.58
C SER A 155 -15.30 -14.46 20.02
N LYS A 156 -15.23 -13.49 20.94
CA LYS A 156 -15.68 -13.61 22.34
C LYS A 156 -17.08 -14.22 22.49
N GLN A 157 -17.90 -14.08 21.44
CA GLN A 157 -19.25 -14.63 21.38
C GLN A 157 -19.26 -16.14 21.17
N GLU A 158 -18.30 -16.70 20.42
CA GLU A 158 -18.14 -18.15 20.28
C GLU A 158 -17.67 -18.78 21.60
N GLU A 159 -16.74 -18.16 22.33
CA GLU A 159 -16.30 -18.62 23.66
C GLU A 159 -17.41 -18.65 24.72
N ILE A 160 -18.26 -17.62 24.77
CA ILE A 160 -19.40 -17.59 25.70
C ILE A 160 -20.39 -18.71 25.37
N VAL A 161 -20.61 -18.98 24.07
CA VAL A 161 -21.52 -20.05 23.65
C VAL A 161 -20.95 -21.43 23.98
N THR A 162 -19.65 -21.67 23.83
CA THR A 162 -19.03 -22.93 24.26
C THR A 162 -19.09 -23.09 25.78
N MET A 163 -18.74 -22.07 26.56
CA MET A 163 -18.82 -22.14 28.03
C MET A 163 -20.25 -22.45 28.53
N ILE A 164 -21.27 -21.83 27.93
CA ILE A 164 -22.67 -22.09 28.30
C ILE A 164 -23.06 -23.52 27.94
N LYS A 165 -22.66 -24.02 26.75
CA LYS A 165 -22.97 -25.39 26.33
C LYS A 165 -22.33 -26.44 27.22
N GLU A 166 -21.07 -26.25 27.60
CA GLU A 166 -20.33 -27.21 28.42
C GLU A 166 -20.86 -27.27 29.86
N ASN A 167 -21.34 -26.16 30.40
CA ASN A 167 -21.80 -26.07 31.78
C ASN A 167 -23.32 -25.93 31.94
N LEU A 168 -24.10 -26.26 30.90
CA LEU A 168 -25.55 -26.04 30.85
C LEU A 168 -26.30 -26.74 32.00
N THR A 169 -25.89 -27.96 32.36
CA THR A 169 -26.52 -28.75 33.43
C THR A 169 -26.31 -28.11 34.80
N ALA A 170 -25.10 -27.61 35.09
CA ALA A 170 -24.78 -26.93 36.34
C ALA A 170 -25.55 -25.61 36.45
N ILE A 171 -25.66 -24.85 35.35
CA ILE A 171 -26.42 -23.59 35.32
C ILE A 171 -27.91 -23.85 35.57
N LEU A 172 -28.50 -24.87 34.93
CA LEU A 172 -29.91 -25.24 35.14
C LEU A 172 -30.19 -25.67 36.59
N LEU A 173 -29.30 -26.44 37.20
CA LEU A 173 -29.42 -26.83 38.62
C LEU A 173 -29.37 -25.62 39.53
N LEU A 174 -28.47 -24.66 39.26
CA LEU A 174 -28.34 -23.45 40.07
C LEU A 174 -29.58 -22.56 39.96
N VAL A 175 -30.15 -22.43 38.76
CA VAL A 175 -31.43 -21.71 38.55
C VAL A 175 -32.59 -22.41 39.27
N LEU A 176 -32.66 -23.74 39.24
CA LEU A 176 -33.68 -24.51 39.95
C LEU A 176 -33.55 -24.40 41.47
N LEU A 177 -32.33 -24.37 42.01
CA LEU A 177 -32.10 -24.17 43.44
C LEU A 177 -32.51 -22.77 43.89
N ILE A 178 -32.15 -21.74 43.14
CA ILE A 178 -32.55 -20.36 43.45
C ILE A 178 -34.08 -20.20 43.32
N GLY A 179 -34.69 -20.72 42.25
CA GLY A 179 -36.14 -20.70 42.09
C GLY A 179 -36.86 -21.49 43.19
N GLY A 180 -36.33 -22.65 43.57
CA GLY A 180 -36.80 -23.46 44.69
C GLY A 180 -36.72 -22.73 46.03
N ALA A 181 -35.63 -22.03 46.30
CA ALA A 181 -35.47 -21.24 47.53
C ALA A 181 -36.45 -20.05 47.58
N ILE A 182 -36.68 -19.37 46.45
CA ILE A 182 -37.65 -18.26 46.35
C ILE A 182 -39.08 -18.79 46.59
N THR A 183 -39.47 -19.86 45.89
CA THR A 183 -40.80 -20.47 46.06
C THR A 183 -41.01 -21.02 47.46
N TRP A 184 -40.00 -21.66 48.06
CA TRP A 184 -40.04 -22.11 49.45
C TRP A 184 -40.15 -20.94 50.43
N GLY A 185 -39.40 -19.85 50.23
CA GLY A 185 -39.48 -18.64 51.02
C GLY A 185 -40.88 -17.98 50.96
N LEU A 186 -41.51 -17.97 49.78
CA LEU A 186 -42.87 -17.47 49.59
C LEU A 186 -43.91 -18.38 50.28
N ILE A 187 -43.75 -19.71 50.22
CA ILE A 187 -44.65 -20.67 50.88
C ILE A 187 -44.51 -20.60 52.40
N LYS A 188 -43.28 -20.50 52.92
CA LYS A 188 -43.01 -20.36 54.36
C LYS A 188 -43.64 -19.08 54.92
N ARG A 189 -43.46 -17.94 54.23
CA ARG A 189 -44.12 -16.67 54.61
C ARG A 189 -45.65 -16.75 54.60
N ARG A 190 -46.25 -17.58 53.73
CA ARG A 190 -47.71 -17.76 53.69
C ARG A 190 -48.23 -18.59 54.87
N ARG A 191 -47.49 -19.62 55.31
CA ARG A 191 -47.84 -20.48 56.45
C ARG A 191 -47.64 -19.82 57.83
N GLU A 192 -46.78 -18.81 57.94
CA GLU A 192 -46.60 -18.04 59.17
C GLU A 192 -47.68 -16.95 59.36
N ASN A 193 -48.52 -16.70 58.35
CA ASN A 193 -49.57 -15.67 58.33
C ASN A 193 -51.01 -16.25 58.35
N GLU A 194 -51.18 -17.57 58.51
CA GLU A 194 -52.44 -18.26 58.84
C GLU A 194 -52.40 -18.73 60.31
#